data_AF-A0A3Q3KE67-F1
#
_entry.id   AF-A0A3Q3KE67-F1
#
_cell.length_a   1.000
_cell.length_b   1.000
_cell.length_c   1.000
_cell.angle_alpha   90.00
_cell.angle_beta   90.00
_cell.angle_gamma   90.00
#
_symmetry.space_group_name_H-M   'P 1'
#
loop_
_entity.id
_entity.type
_entity.pdbx_description
1 polymer ?
#
loop_
_entity_poly.entity_id
_entity_poly.type
_entity_poly.pdbx_seq_one_letter_code
_entity_poly.pdbx_strand_id
1 'polypeptide(L)'
;RGAESSMTFRLTNLRSACPPMRLTSSTQNPPSAPLPLPFNPQPPETWNPSRPKRQTNQLQYLLKVVLKTLWKHQFAWPFQAPVDAVKLNLPDYYKIIKNPMDMGTIRKRLENNYYWNAQECIHDFNTMFTNCYIYNKVKMNASALFSL
;
A
#
# COMPACT_ATOMS: atom_id res chain seq x y z
N ARG A 1 7.40 -11.19 -20.60
CA ARG A 1 6.35 -12.22 -20.40
C ARG A 1 6.51 -13.07 -19.12
N GLY A 2 7.69 -13.17 -18.47
CA GLY A 2 7.87 -13.99 -17.26
C GLY A 2 7.60 -13.30 -15.90
N ALA A 3 7.78 -11.98 -15.78
CA ALA A 3 7.63 -11.28 -14.49
C ALA A 3 6.16 -11.05 -14.09
N GLU A 4 5.28 -10.83 -15.05
CA GLU A 4 3.83 -10.61 -14.84
C GLU A 4 3.15 -11.88 -14.30
N SER A 5 3.57 -13.05 -14.78
CA SER A 5 3.04 -14.33 -14.30
C SER A 5 3.48 -14.64 -12.86
N SER A 6 4.69 -14.23 -12.45
CA SER A 6 5.19 -14.48 -11.10
C SER A 6 4.56 -13.57 -10.04
N MET A 7 4.18 -12.33 -10.39
CA MET A 7 3.55 -11.40 -9.46
C MET A 7 2.08 -11.77 -9.23
N THR A 8 1.36 -12.12 -10.30
CA THR A 8 -0.03 -12.61 -10.25
C THR A 8 -0.15 -13.94 -9.52
N PHE A 9 0.77 -14.90 -9.75
CA PHE A 9 0.73 -16.22 -9.10
C PHE A 9 1.07 -16.18 -7.60
N ARG A 10 1.90 -15.23 -7.15
CA ARG A 10 2.23 -15.07 -5.72
C ARG A 10 1.14 -14.36 -4.92
N LEU A 11 0.38 -13.49 -5.56
CA LEU A 11 -0.73 -12.79 -4.93
C LEU A 11 -1.97 -13.68 -4.75
N THR A 12 -2.21 -14.65 -5.65
CA THR A 12 -3.29 -15.64 -5.53
C THR A 12 -3.04 -16.69 -4.44
N ASN A 13 -1.78 -17.05 -4.16
CA ASN A 13 -1.43 -18.11 -3.20
C ASN A 13 -1.40 -17.69 -1.72
N LEU A 14 -1.59 -16.41 -1.39
CA LEU A 14 -1.76 -15.93 -0.01
C LEU A 14 -3.16 -16.22 0.58
N ARG A 15 -4.01 -16.95 -0.16
CA ARG A 15 -5.42 -17.16 0.18
C ARG A 15 -5.68 -18.36 1.12
N SER A 16 -4.69 -19.21 1.42
CA SER A 16 -4.98 -20.56 1.99
C SER A 16 -4.24 -20.98 3.26
N ALA A 17 -3.64 -20.09 4.06
CA ALA A 17 -3.08 -20.51 5.34
C ALA A 17 -3.26 -19.47 6.46
N CYS A 18 -4.27 -19.66 7.31
CA CYS A 18 -4.09 -19.75 8.76
C CYS A 18 -5.44 -19.96 9.50
N PRO A 19 -5.54 -20.95 10.41
CA PRO A 19 -6.70 -21.14 11.30
C PRO A 19 -6.71 -20.13 12.47
N PRO A 20 -7.84 -19.94 13.18
CA PRO A 20 -7.95 -18.94 14.24
C PRO A 20 -7.36 -19.44 15.57
N MET A 21 -6.51 -18.63 16.22
CA MET A 21 -6.11 -18.81 17.62
C MET A 21 -6.75 -17.74 18.52
N ARG A 22 -7.25 -18.17 19.69
CA ARG A 22 -7.87 -17.36 20.76
C ARG A 22 -6.83 -16.84 21.78
N LEU A 23 -7.34 -15.96 22.67
CA LEU A 23 -6.84 -15.47 23.99
C LEU A 23 -5.94 -14.22 23.97
N THR A 24 -5.93 -13.29 24.94
CA THR A 24 -6.79 -12.83 26.07
C THR A 24 -6.22 -11.46 26.50
N SER A 25 -7.00 -10.65 27.22
CA SER A 25 -6.68 -9.30 27.72
C SER A 25 -5.75 -9.26 28.94
N SER A 26 -4.87 -8.23 29.06
CA SER A 26 -4.70 -7.34 30.25
C SER A 26 -3.47 -6.42 30.16
N THR A 27 -3.48 -5.38 31.00
CA THR A 27 -2.88 -4.04 30.93
C THR A 27 -1.49 -3.90 31.60
N GLN A 28 -0.61 -3.02 31.07
CA GLN A 28 0.22 -1.98 31.74
C GLN A 28 1.53 -1.66 30.96
N ASN A 29 1.83 -0.36 30.76
CA ASN A 29 3.04 0.16 30.07
C ASN A 29 4.08 0.71 31.07
N PRO A 30 5.40 0.53 30.81
CA PRO A 30 6.36 1.65 30.90
C PRO A 30 7.42 1.64 29.75
N PRO A 31 8.41 2.57 29.76
CA PRO A 31 8.70 3.49 28.64
C PRO A 31 9.35 2.83 27.40
N SER A 32 8.73 3.02 26.24
CA SER A 32 9.05 2.27 25.01
C SER A 32 10.25 2.83 24.26
N ALA A 33 11.38 2.13 24.31
CA ALA A 33 12.25 2.04 23.13
C ALA A 33 11.40 1.61 21.90
N PRO A 34 11.72 2.01 20.65
CA PRO A 34 10.88 1.66 19.51
C PRO A 34 10.93 0.14 19.29
N LEU A 35 9.91 -0.56 19.79
CA LEU A 35 9.68 -1.97 19.55
C LEU A 35 9.55 -2.20 18.04
N PRO A 36 9.98 -3.36 17.51
CA PRO A 36 9.71 -3.73 16.12
C PRO A 36 8.20 -3.71 15.91
N LEU A 37 7.68 -2.75 15.14
CA LEU A 37 6.24 -2.48 15.05
C LEU A 37 5.44 -3.76 14.76
N PRO A 38 4.56 -4.22 15.68
CA PRO A 38 3.61 -5.31 15.42
C PRO A 38 2.33 -4.79 14.73
N PHE A 39 2.31 -3.53 14.29
CA PHE A 39 1.10 -2.83 13.88
C PHE A 39 1.32 -2.11 12.53
N ASN A 40 0.30 -2.16 11.67
CA ASN A 40 0.30 -1.38 10.43
C ASN A 40 0.29 0.12 10.75
N PRO A 41 1.07 0.96 10.05
CA PRO A 41 1.06 2.39 10.29
C PRO A 41 -0.32 2.99 10.02
N GLN A 42 -0.54 4.21 10.52
CA GLN A 42 -1.74 4.96 10.16
C GLN A 42 -1.78 5.16 8.64
N PRO A 43 -2.96 5.03 8.00
CA PRO A 43 -3.11 5.30 6.57
C PRO A 43 -2.67 6.73 6.22
N PRO A 44 -2.19 6.98 5.00
CA PRO A 44 -1.82 8.33 4.59
C PRO A 44 -3.01 9.28 4.70
N GLU A 45 -2.74 10.53 5.07
CA GLU A 45 -3.76 11.57 5.21
C GLU A 45 -4.53 11.76 3.90
N THR A 46 -5.87 11.73 3.95
CA THR A 46 -6.73 11.91 2.76
C THR A 46 -7.54 13.21 2.78
N TRP A 47 -7.49 13.95 3.89
CA TRP A 47 -8.20 15.19 4.10
C TRP A 47 -7.48 16.03 5.16
N ASN A 48 -7.41 17.34 4.93
CA ASN A 48 -6.84 18.31 5.86
C ASN A 48 -7.65 19.61 5.77
N PRO A 49 -8.28 20.11 6.86
CA PRO A 49 -9.08 21.32 6.83
C PRO A 49 -8.27 22.59 6.59
N SER A 50 -6.97 22.59 6.93
CA SER A 50 -6.06 23.71 6.70
C SER A 50 -5.56 23.77 5.26
N ARG A 51 -5.74 22.71 4.47
CA ARG A 51 -5.31 22.66 3.07
C ARG A 51 -6.43 23.18 2.16
N PRO A 52 -6.17 24.17 1.28
CA PRO A 52 -7.18 24.65 0.35
C PRO A 52 -7.57 23.54 -0.63
N LYS A 53 -8.87 23.37 -0.85
CA LYS A 53 -9.41 22.42 -1.82
C LYS A 53 -9.26 22.95 -3.23
N ARG A 54 -8.79 22.12 -4.16
CA ARG A 54 -8.68 22.50 -5.58
C ARG A 54 -9.13 21.36 -6.48
N GLN A 55 -9.85 21.73 -7.55
CA GLN A 55 -10.25 20.81 -8.60
C GLN A 55 -9.85 21.39 -9.96
N THR A 56 -9.26 20.56 -10.82
CA THR A 56 -8.84 20.93 -12.19
C THR A 56 -9.29 19.86 -13.17
N ASN A 57 -9.32 20.19 -14.47
CA ASN A 57 -9.68 19.23 -15.52
C ASN A 57 -8.72 18.01 -15.54
N GLN A 58 -7.43 18.23 -15.24
CA GLN A 58 -6.46 17.15 -15.15
C GLN A 58 -6.72 16.24 -13.93
N LEU A 59 -7.04 16.81 -12.76
CA LEU A 59 -7.40 16.03 -11.57
C LEU A 59 -8.70 15.24 -11.80
N GLN A 60 -9.69 15.85 -12.46
CA GLN A 60 -10.91 15.14 -12.84
C GLN A 60 -10.63 14.00 -13.82
N TYR A 61 -9.74 14.19 -14.80
CA TYR A 61 -9.32 13.13 -15.72
C TYR A 61 -8.62 11.98 -14.98
N LEU A 62 -7.72 12.30 -14.05
CA LEU A 62 -7.04 11.32 -13.21
C LEU A 62 -8.03 10.48 -12.39
N LEU A 63 -9.08 11.08 -11.81
CA LEU A 63 -10.12 10.36 -11.08
C LEU A 63 -11.03 9.54 -12.00
N LYS A 64 -11.63 10.19 -12.99
CA LYS A 64 -12.74 9.62 -13.79
C LYS A 64 -12.28 8.64 -14.86
N VAL A 65 -11.04 8.79 -15.34
CA VAL A 65 -10.49 7.98 -16.44
C VAL A 65 -9.36 7.10 -15.95
N VAL A 66 -8.26 7.68 -15.45
CA VAL A 66 -7.03 6.91 -15.13
C VAL A 66 -7.27 5.96 -13.97
N LEU A 67 -7.67 6.49 -12.81
CA LEU A 67 -7.92 5.71 -11.61
C LEU A 67 -9.07 4.71 -11.83
N LYS A 68 -10.14 5.11 -12.51
CA LYS A 68 -11.27 4.21 -12.84
C LYS A 68 -10.82 3.02 -13.71
N THR A 69 -9.95 3.26 -14.68
CA THR A 69 -9.39 2.22 -15.55
C THR A 69 -8.49 1.27 -14.75
N LEU A 70 -7.56 1.82 -13.97
CA LEU A 70 -6.67 1.03 -13.12
C LEU A 70 -7.44 0.22 -12.07
N TRP A 71 -8.47 0.79 -11.46
CA TRP A 71 -9.29 0.12 -10.44
C TRP A 71 -9.98 -1.14 -10.94
N LYS A 72 -10.42 -1.13 -12.21
CA LYS A 72 -11.11 -2.26 -12.86
C LYS A 72 -10.16 -3.32 -13.42
N HIS A 73 -8.85 -3.07 -13.42
CA HIS A 73 -7.90 -4.02 -13.95
C HIS A 73 -7.90 -5.30 -13.11
N GLN A 74 -7.80 -6.47 -13.75
CA GLN A 74 -7.83 -7.79 -13.09
C GLN A 74 -6.79 -7.95 -11.96
N PHE A 75 -5.68 -7.22 -12.03
CA PHE A 75 -4.60 -7.25 -11.02
C PHE A 75 -4.60 -6.03 -10.09
N ALA A 76 -5.67 -5.25 -10.06
CA ALA A 76 -5.76 -4.04 -9.26
C ALA A 76 -5.93 -4.31 -7.76
N TRP A 77 -6.51 -5.46 -7.41
CA TRP A 77 -6.95 -5.78 -6.04
C TRP A 77 -5.90 -5.58 -4.94
N PRO A 78 -4.58 -5.86 -5.11
CA PRO A 78 -3.60 -5.66 -4.05
C PRO A 78 -3.32 -4.19 -3.78
N PHE A 79 -3.67 -3.31 -4.72
CA PHE A 79 -3.41 -1.87 -4.66
C PHE A 79 -4.64 -1.07 -4.25
N GLN A 80 -5.81 -1.71 -4.07
CA GLN A 80 -7.07 -1.01 -3.75
C GLN A 80 -7.17 -0.56 -2.28
N ALA A 81 -6.29 -1.05 -1.43
CA ALA A 81 -6.21 -0.71 -0.01
C ALA A 81 -4.75 -0.70 0.48
N PRO A 82 -4.45 -0.06 1.63
CA PRO A 82 -3.14 -0.13 2.25
C PRO A 82 -2.68 -1.57 2.49
N VAL A 83 -1.38 -1.82 2.39
CA VAL A 83 -0.80 -3.15 2.62
C VAL A 83 -0.99 -3.55 4.09
N ASP A 84 -1.66 -4.67 4.34
CA ASP A 84 -1.81 -5.21 5.67
C ASP A 84 -0.63 -6.15 5.97
N ALA A 85 0.45 -5.60 6.52
CA ALA A 85 1.68 -6.36 6.78
C ALA A 85 1.48 -7.45 7.83
N VAL A 86 0.60 -7.23 8.80
CA VAL A 86 0.23 -8.23 9.81
C VAL A 86 -0.50 -9.40 9.16
N LYS A 87 -1.58 -9.11 8.41
CA LYS A 87 -2.38 -10.14 7.73
C LYS A 87 -1.59 -10.94 6.69
N LEU A 88 -0.65 -10.29 6.01
CA LEU A 88 0.19 -10.91 4.97
C LEU A 88 1.47 -11.55 5.53
N ASN A 89 1.70 -11.47 6.84
CA ASN A 89 2.91 -11.96 7.50
C ASN A 89 4.21 -11.38 6.87
N LEU A 90 4.24 -10.07 6.69
CA LEU A 90 5.36 -9.31 6.12
C LEU A 90 6.01 -8.40 7.19
N PRO A 91 6.72 -8.97 8.18
CA PRO A 91 7.20 -8.24 9.37
C PRO A 91 8.25 -7.15 9.06
N ASP A 92 8.78 -7.12 7.85
CA ASP A 92 9.77 -6.17 7.35
C ASP A 92 9.19 -5.12 6.40
N TYR A 93 7.92 -5.26 5.97
CA TYR A 93 7.34 -4.40 4.93
C TYR A 93 7.46 -2.92 5.26
N TYR A 94 6.97 -2.50 6.42
CA TYR A 94 7.04 -1.10 6.87
C TYR A 94 8.40 -0.70 7.43
N LYS A 95 9.34 -1.66 7.58
CA LYS A 95 10.75 -1.34 7.83
C LYS A 95 11.43 -0.91 6.54
N ILE A 96 11.06 -1.50 5.40
CA ILE A 96 11.62 -1.19 4.08
C ILE A 96 10.87 -0.02 3.43
N ILE A 97 9.54 -0.06 3.44
CA ILE A 97 8.66 0.92 2.80
C ILE A 97 8.29 2.02 3.80
N LYS A 98 8.88 3.19 3.60
CA LYS A 98 8.74 4.35 4.50
C LYS A 98 7.52 5.22 4.20
N ASN A 99 7.15 5.33 2.93
CA ASN A 99 6.04 6.17 2.48
C ASN A 99 5.00 5.29 1.79
N PRO A 100 4.14 4.57 2.54
CA PRO A 100 3.14 3.69 1.95
C PRO A 100 2.10 4.48 1.16
N MET A 101 1.63 3.89 0.06
CA MET A 101 0.61 4.48 -0.81
C MET A 101 -0.19 3.38 -1.51
N ASP A 102 -1.47 3.65 -1.78
CA ASP A 102 -2.41 2.74 -2.41
C ASP A 102 -3.50 3.51 -3.19
N MET A 103 -4.15 2.85 -4.15
CA MET A 103 -5.20 3.45 -4.98
C MET A 103 -6.44 3.86 -4.18
N GLY A 104 -6.74 3.19 -3.06
CA GLY A 104 -7.85 3.57 -2.18
C GLY A 104 -7.62 4.92 -1.53
N THR A 105 -6.40 5.17 -1.05
CA THR A 105 -5.95 6.46 -0.55
C THR A 105 -5.94 7.53 -1.65
N ILE A 106 -5.36 7.23 -2.82
CA ILE A 106 -5.34 8.16 -3.97
C ILE A 106 -6.77 8.54 -4.39
N ARG A 107 -7.68 7.57 -4.42
CA ARG A 107 -9.11 7.78 -4.69
C ARG A 107 -9.72 8.79 -3.74
N LYS A 108 -9.58 8.57 -2.43
CA LYS A 108 -10.11 9.46 -1.40
C LYS A 108 -9.51 10.86 -1.51
N ARG A 109 -8.20 10.98 -1.77
CA ARG A 109 -7.55 12.28 -1.98
C ARG A 109 -8.13 13.03 -3.19
N LEU A 110 -8.39 12.35 -4.31
CA LEU A 110 -9.05 12.95 -5.47
C LEU A 110 -10.50 13.35 -5.16
N GLU A 111 -11.28 12.49 -4.52
CA GLU A 111 -12.68 12.76 -4.13
C GLU A 111 -12.78 13.93 -3.13
N ASN A 112 -11.79 14.08 -2.25
CA ASN A 112 -11.72 15.15 -1.25
C ASN A 112 -11.13 16.47 -1.79
N ASN A 113 -10.73 16.54 -3.07
CA ASN A 113 -10.01 17.67 -3.66
C ASN A 113 -8.72 18.02 -2.90
N TYR A 114 -8.00 16.99 -2.42
CA TYR A 114 -6.78 17.11 -1.61
C TYR A 114 -5.58 17.62 -2.43
N TYR A 115 -5.45 17.15 -3.67
CA TYR A 115 -4.33 17.49 -4.53
C TYR A 115 -4.47 18.91 -5.08
N TRP A 116 -3.36 19.66 -5.05
CA TRP A 116 -3.30 20.98 -5.63
C TRP A 116 -3.17 20.92 -7.16
N ASN A 117 -2.41 19.95 -7.69
CA ASN A 117 -2.18 19.78 -9.12
C ASN A 117 -2.07 18.30 -9.49
N ALA A 118 -2.03 18.01 -10.80
CA ALA A 118 -1.96 16.64 -11.30
C ALA A 118 -0.64 15.94 -10.92
N GLN A 119 0.46 16.68 -10.81
CA GLN A 119 1.78 16.16 -10.50
C GLN A 119 1.82 15.54 -9.10
N GLU A 120 1.14 16.12 -8.11
CA GLU A 120 1.01 15.53 -6.77
C GLU A 120 0.31 14.16 -6.82
N CYS A 121 -0.78 14.03 -7.57
CA CYS A 121 -1.49 12.76 -7.73
C CYS A 121 -0.64 11.72 -8.48
N ILE A 122 0.06 12.14 -9.55
CA ILE A 122 0.97 11.27 -10.30
C ILE A 122 2.14 10.80 -9.41
N HIS A 123 2.63 11.66 -8.52
CA HIS A 123 3.67 11.30 -7.56
C HIS A 123 3.22 10.17 -6.62
N ASP A 124 1.98 10.19 -6.16
CA ASP A 124 1.44 9.10 -5.32
C ASP A 124 1.29 7.79 -6.11
N PHE A 125 0.86 7.84 -7.37
CA PHE A 125 0.88 6.65 -8.23
C PHE A 125 2.30 6.09 -8.40
N ASN A 126 3.29 6.95 -8.66
CA ASN A 126 4.69 6.53 -8.78
C ASN A 126 5.22 5.95 -7.48
N THR A 127 4.87 6.53 -6.34
CA THR A 127 5.23 6.02 -5.00
C THR A 127 4.66 4.62 -4.77
N MET A 128 3.38 4.41 -5.08
CA MET A 128 2.72 3.10 -4.97
C MET A 128 3.44 2.03 -5.80
N PHE A 129 3.75 2.31 -7.08
CA PHE A 129 4.45 1.36 -7.94
C PHE A 129 5.91 1.14 -7.53
N THR A 130 6.61 2.20 -7.13
CA THR A 130 8.00 2.13 -6.67
C THR A 130 8.12 1.29 -5.41
N ASN A 131 7.21 1.45 -4.45
CA ASN A 131 7.17 0.64 -3.23
C ASN A 131 6.99 -0.85 -3.55
N CYS A 132 6.07 -1.15 -4.47
CA CYS A 132 5.87 -2.51 -4.95
C CYS A 132 7.14 -3.08 -5.58
N TYR A 133 7.81 -2.34 -6.45
CA TYR A 133 9.05 -2.78 -7.09
C TYR A 133 10.17 -3.02 -6.08
N ILE A 134 10.40 -2.06 -5.17
CA ILE A 134 11.47 -2.14 -4.15
C ILE A 134 11.27 -3.36 -3.26
N TYR A 135 10.10 -3.51 -2.65
CA TYR A 135 9.85 -4.61 -1.70
C TYR A 135 9.96 -5.97 -2.39
N ASN A 136 9.35 -6.11 -3.58
CA ASN A 136 9.39 -7.37 -4.30
C ASN A 136 10.79 -7.70 -4.83
N LYS A 137 11.60 -6.71 -5.26
CA LYS A 137 12.99 -6.94 -5.68
C LYS A 137 13.87 -7.42 -4.54
N VAL A 138 13.77 -6.79 -3.36
CA VAL A 138 14.52 -7.21 -2.17
C VAL A 138 14.15 -8.65 -1.79
N LYS A 139 12.85 -8.98 -1.80
CA LYS A 139 12.37 -10.34 -1.53
C LYS A 139 12.87 -11.37 -2.53
N MET A 140 12.87 -11.05 -3.83
CA MET A 140 13.39 -11.95 -4.86
C MET A 140 14.89 -12.20 -4.70
N ASN A 141 15.68 -11.16 -4.44
CA ASN A 141 17.12 -11.29 -4.20
C ASN A 141 17.43 -12.12 -2.95
N ALA A 142 16.70 -11.91 -1.85
CA ALA A 142 16.84 -12.74 -0.65
C ALA A 142 16.54 -14.21 -0.96
N SER A 143 15.44 -14.53 -1.66
CA SER A 143 15.14 -15.92 -2.03
C SER A 143 16.18 -16.56 -2.95
N ALA A 144 16.83 -15.79 -3.83
CA ALA A 144 17.90 -16.28 -4.68
C ALA A 144 19.18 -16.59 -3.89
N LEU A 145 19.50 -15.78 -2.87
CA LEU A 145 20.67 -16.00 -2.01
C LEU A 145 20.55 -17.23 -1.10
N PHE A 146 19.33 -17.63 -0.70
CA PHE A 146 19.12 -18.85 0.09
C PHE A 146 19.03 -20.13 -0.76
N SER A 147 19.12 -20.01 -2.08
CA SER A 147 19.07 -21.16 -3.01
C SER A 147 20.44 -21.51 -3.62
N LEU A 148 21.51 -20.84 -3.21
CA LEU A 148 22.91 -21.10 -3.55
C LEU A 148 23.67 -21.54 -2.30
#